data_AF-A0A7N0R9J7-F1
#
_entry.id   AF-A0A7N0R9J7-F1
#
_cell.length_a   1.000
_cell.length_b   1.000
_cell.length_c   1.000
_cell.angle_alpha   90.00
_cell.angle_beta   90.00
_cell.angle_gamma   90.00
#
_symmetry.space_group_name_H-M   'P 1'
#
loop_
_entity.id
_entity.type
_entity.pdbx_description
1 polymer ?
#
loop_
_entity_poly.entity_id
_entity_poly.type
_entity_poly.pdbx_seq_one_letter_code
_entity_poly.pdbx_strand_id
1 'polypeptide(L)'
;MIHSRCRFIGGMIKYRPRKPKYFNRVHTGYEWNKYNQTHYDHDNPPPKIVQGYKFNIFYPDLVDKTKAPVYTIEKDGNSSETCIIRFHAGPPYEDIAFKIVNKEWEYSHKKGYKCTFERGILHVYFNFKRHRYRR
;
A
#
# COMPACT_ATOMS: atom_id res chain seq x y z
N MET A 1 29.75 -19.31 -44.99
CA MET A 1 28.36 -18.82 -44.86
C MET A 1 27.76 -19.63 -43.72
N ILE A 2 27.42 -19.10 -42.54
CA ILE A 2 26.39 -18.11 -42.24
C ILE A 2 26.77 -17.49 -40.87
N HIS A 3 27.12 -16.20 -40.83
CA HIS A 3 27.26 -15.47 -39.56
C HIS A 3 25.86 -14.99 -39.15
N SER A 4 25.30 -15.61 -38.11
CA SER A 4 24.09 -15.13 -37.45
C SER A 4 24.41 -13.80 -36.75
N ARG A 5 24.18 -12.70 -37.47
CA ARG A 5 24.13 -11.35 -36.88
C ARG A 5 22.91 -11.29 -35.97
N CYS A 6 23.15 -11.44 -34.67
CA CYS A 6 22.19 -11.06 -33.66
C CYS A 6 21.94 -9.56 -33.82
N ARG A 7 20.75 -9.20 -34.34
CA ARG A 7 20.31 -7.82 -34.46
C ARG A 7 20.09 -7.29 -33.05
N PHE A 8 21.00 -6.46 -32.56
CA PHE A 8 20.70 -5.51 -31.50
C PHE A 8 19.71 -4.49 -32.06
N ILE A 9 18.42 -4.75 -31.86
CA ILE A 9 17.35 -3.85 -32.27
C ILE A 9 17.18 -2.79 -31.18
N GLY A 10 17.46 -1.54 -31.53
CA GLY A 10 16.69 -0.38 -31.08
C GLY A 10 17.02 0.19 -29.70
N GLY A 11 17.53 1.42 -29.71
CA GLY A 11 17.83 2.21 -28.52
C GLY A 11 16.64 2.32 -27.56
N MET A 12 16.82 1.79 -26.34
CA MET A 12 15.98 2.11 -25.21
C MET A 12 16.23 3.57 -24.85
N ILE A 13 15.24 4.43 -25.10
CA ILE A 13 15.17 5.78 -24.53
C ILE A 13 15.48 5.62 -23.03
N LYS A 14 16.66 6.08 -22.60
CA LYS A 14 17.13 5.95 -21.21
C LYS A 14 16.26 6.86 -20.35
N TYR A 15 15.12 6.34 -19.92
CA TYR A 15 14.32 7.00 -18.90
C TYR A 15 15.20 7.19 -17.66
N ARG A 16 15.16 8.38 -17.06
CA ARG A 16 15.82 8.63 -15.77
C ARG A 16 14.95 7.99 -14.68
N PRO A 17 15.47 7.02 -13.89
CA PRO A 17 14.75 6.46 -12.76
C PRO A 17 14.28 7.57 -11.84
N ARG A 18 13.04 7.47 -11.35
CA ARG A 18 12.47 8.48 -10.46
C ARG A 18 11.50 7.86 -9.47
N LYS A 19 11.40 8.46 -8.29
CA LYS A 19 10.40 8.08 -7.30
C LYS A 19 9.02 8.62 -7.69
N PRO A 20 7.95 7.81 -7.62
CA PRO A 20 6.59 8.29 -7.84
C PRO A 20 6.19 9.29 -6.74
N LYS A 21 5.26 10.18 -7.07
CA LYS A 21 4.57 10.98 -6.06
C LYS A 21 3.54 10.10 -5.36
N TYR A 22 3.20 10.42 -4.11
CA TYR A 22 2.15 9.72 -3.38
C TYR A 22 1.40 10.66 -2.43
N PHE A 23 0.16 10.29 -2.11
CA PHE A 23 -0.67 10.93 -1.10
C PHE A 23 -1.26 9.85 -0.18
N ASN A 24 -0.56 9.62 0.94
CA ASN A 24 -0.90 8.58 1.90
C ASN A 24 -1.71 9.16 3.06
N ARG A 25 -2.72 8.41 3.50
CA ARG A 25 -3.51 8.75 4.69
C ARG A 25 -3.59 7.57 5.64
N VAL A 26 -3.20 7.80 6.89
CA VAL A 26 -3.42 6.83 7.98
C VAL A 26 -4.82 7.05 8.53
N HIS A 27 -5.63 5.99 8.56
CA HIS A 27 -6.94 6.03 9.19
C HIS A 27 -6.79 5.64 10.65
N THR A 28 -7.05 6.57 11.56
CA THR A 28 -7.02 6.35 13.01
C THR A 28 -8.40 6.50 13.62
N GLY A 29 -8.65 5.80 14.71
CA GLY A 29 -9.93 5.88 15.42
C GLY A 29 -9.87 5.23 16.80
N TYR A 30 -10.95 5.39 17.55
CA TYR A 30 -11.09 4.81 18.88
C TYR A 30 -11.59 3.37 18.80
N GLU A 31 -11.16 2.56 19.75
CA GLU A 31 -11.67 1.21 19.95
C GLU A 31 -12.31 1.13 21.34
N TRP A 32 -13.64 1.05 21.38
CA TRP A 32 -14.39 0.93 22.63
C TRP A 32 -14.54 -0.54 23.05
N ASN A 33 -13.42 -1.19 23.38
CA ASN A 33 -13.44 -2.53 23.97
C ASN A 33 -13.87 -2.47 25.45
N LYS A 34 -14.12 -3.63 26.08
CA LYS A 34 -14.62 -3.68 27.48
C LYS A 34 -13.70 -2.96 28.47
N TYR A 35 -12.39 -3.05 28.28
CA TYR A 35 -11.42 -2.35 29.11
C TYR A 35 -11.48 -0.83 28.90
N ASN A 36 -11.53 -0.37 27.65
CA ASN A 36 -11.60 1.05 27.37
C ASN A 36 -12.92 1.66 27.87
N GLN A 37 -14.03 0.92 27.83
CA GLN A 37 -15.31 1.37 28.37
C GLN A 37 -15.30 1.56 29.90
N THR A 38 -14.38 0.93 30.65
CA THR A 38 -14.28 1.12 32.10
C THR A 38 -13.30 2.23 32.51
N HIS A 39 -12.47 2.72 31.59
CA HIS A 39 -11.38 3.66 31.87
C HIS A 39 -11.49 4.99 31.11
N TYR A 40 -12.32 5.06 30.08
CA TYR A 40 -12.47 6.22 29.21
C TYR A 40 -13.95 6.53 28.99
N ASP A 41 -14.24 7.78 28.68
CA ASP A 41 -15.58 8.28 28.39
C ASP A 41 -15.58 9.17 27.14
N HIS A 42 -16.73 9.73 26.79
CA HIS A 42 -16.85 10.54 25.57
C HIS A 42 -16.02 11.84 25.61
N ASP A 43 -15.78 12.40 26.79
CA ASP A 43 -15.02 13.64 26.98
C ASP A 43 -13.51 13.34 27.07
N ASN A 44 -13.17 12.16 27.57
CA ASN A 44 -11.81 11.63 27.73
C ASN A 44 -11.68 10.30 26.99
N PRO A 45 -11.66 10.31 25.64
CA PRO A 45 -11.65 9.08 24.85
C PRO A 45 -10.31 8.36 24.95
N PRO A 46 -10.27 7.04 24.67
CA PRO A 46 -9.02 6.28 24.65
C PRO A 46 -8.05 6.81 23.59
N PRO A 47 -6.75 6.48 23.68
CA PRO A 47 -5.81 6.78 22.60
C PRO A 47 -6.28 6.23 21.25
N LYS A 48 -6.11 7.01 20.18
CA LYS A 48 -6.46 6.56 18.83
C LYS A 48 -5.50 5.46 18.39
N ILE A 49 -6.07 4.41 17.80
CA ILE A 49 -5.31 3.33 17.17
C ILE A 49 -5.37 3.45 15.66
N VAL A 50 -4.38 2.90 14.96
CA VAL A 50 -4.42 2.75 13.51
C VAL A 50 -5.47 1.70 13.14
N GLN A 51 -6.43 2.10 12.32
CA GLN A 51 -7.54 1.27 11.84
C GLN A 51 -7.42 0.90 10.37
N GLY A 52 -6.51 1.54 9.62
CA GLY A 52 -6.31 1.27 8.20
C GLY A 52 -5.39 2.28 7.53
N TYR A 53 -5.15 2.07 6.24
CA TYR A 53 -4.33 2.94 5.41
C TYR A 53 -5.00 3.20 4.07
N LYS A 54 -4.73 4.38 3.50
CA LYS A 54 -5.10 4.73 2.13
C LYS A 54 -3.86 5.23 1.40
N PHE A 55 -3.37 4.44 0.46
CA PHE A 55 -2.28 4.82 -0.43
C PHE A 55 -2.84 5.32 -1.75
N ASN A 56 -2.38 6.49 -2.18
CA ASN A 56 -2.59 6.99 -3.53
C ASN A 56 -1.22 7.21 -4.14
N ILE A 57 -0.82 6.37 -5.08
CA ILE A 57 0.51 6.45 -5.69
C ILE A 57 0.37 6.80 -7.16
N PHE A 58 1.06 7.87 -7.57
CA PHE A 58 0.92 8.47 -8.89
C PHE A 58 1.99 7.96 -9.83
N TYR A 59 1.53 7.29 -10.88
CA TYR A 59 2.30 6.72 -11.97
C TYR A 59 1.84 7.22 -13.37
N PRO A 60 1.70 8.54 -13.62
CA PRO A 60 1.16 9.07 -14.89
C PRO A 60 1.98 8.68 -16.13
N ASP A 61 3.31 8.70 -16.04
CA ASP A 61 4.20 8.41 -17.17
C ASP A 61 4.78 6.98 -17.15
N LEU A 62 3.98 5.98 -16.74
CA LEU A 62 4.37 4.58 -16.93
C LEU A 62 4.57 4.29 -18.42
N VAL A 63 5.68 3.63 -18.76
CA VAL A 63 5.99 3.25 -20.15
C VAL A 63 4.97 2.26 -20.69
N ASP A 64 4.70 1.22 -19.91
CA ASP A 64 3.66 0.24 -20.21
C ASP A 64 2.45 0.49 -19.31
N LYS A 65 1.44 1.18 -19.83
CA LYS A 65 0.20 1.48 -19.10
C LYS A 65 -0.75 0.28 -19.02
N THR A 66 -0.46 -0.82 -19.73
CA THR A 66 -1.28 -2.05 -19.67
C THR A 66 -0.96 -2.89 -18.44
N LYS A 67 0.25 -2.72 -17.88
CA LYS A 67 0.69 -3.40 -16.66
C LYS A 67 0.45 -2.52 -15.43
N ALA A 68 -0.46 -2.97 -14.58
CA ALA A 68 -0.71 -2.32 -13.30
C ALA A 68 0.48 -2.51 -12.34
N PRO A 69 0.84 -1.49 -11.54
CA PRO A 69 1.75 -1.67 -10.43
C PRO A 69 1.23 -2.71 -9.44
N VAL A 70 2.14 -3.45 -8.81
CA VAL A 70 1.82 -4.50 -7.83
C VAL A 70 2.44 -4.16 -6.48
N TYR A 71 2.02 -4.83 -5.42
CA TYR A 71 2.64 -4.66 -4.12
C TYR A 71 2.94 -6.00 -3.46
N THR A 72 3.92 -6.00 -2.56
CA THR A 72 4.32 -7.13 -1.72
C THR A 72 4.36 -6.69 -0.27
N ILE A 73 4.18 -7.65 0.64
CA ILE A 73 4.29 -7.44 2.09
C ILE A 73 5.48 -8.22 2.60
N GLU A 74 6.46 -7.52 3.14
CA GLU A 74 7.69 -8.06 3.70
C GLU A 74 7.65 -7.92 5.24
N LYS A 75 8.26 -8.87 5.96
CA LYS A 75 8.43 -8.75 7.41
C LYS A 75 9.33 -7.55 7.72
N ASP A 76 8.96 -6.77 8.74
CA ASP A 76 9.89 -5.78 9.29
C ASP A 76 10.95 -6.53 10.10
N GLY A 77 12.21 -6.44 9.71
CA GLY A 77 13.31 -7.18 10.37
C GLY A 77 13.49 -6.82 11.84
N ASN A 78 12.89 -5.71 12.30
CA ASN A 78 13.06 -5.16 13.64
C ASN A 78 11.87 -5.42 14.57
N SER A 79 10.68 -5.71 14.07
CA SER A 79 9.46 -5.82 14.89
C SER A 79 8.43 -6.75 14.26
N SER A 80 7.73 -7.53 15.08
CA SER A 80 6.57 -8.33 14.65
C SER A 80 5.28 -7.51 14.52
N GLU A 81 5.24 -6.31 15.13
CA GLU A 81 4.07 -5.43 15.13
C GLU A 81 3.90 -4.63 13.84
N THR A 82 4.97 -4.52 13.05
CA THR A 82 5.02 -3.77 11.81
C THR A 82 5.49 -4.65 10.65
N CYS A 83 5.09 -4.28 9.44
CA CYS A 83 5.55 -4.90 8.20
C CYS A 83 5.82 -3.81 7.17
N ILE A 84 6.53 -4.18 6.10
CA ILE A 84 6.86 -3.27 5.01
C ILE A 84 5.97 -3.62 3.82
N ILE A 85 5.16 -2.67 3.37
CA ILE A 85 4.46 -2.76 2.09
C ILE A 85 5.33 -2.11 1.02
N ARG A 86 5.73 -2.90 0.01
CA ARG A 86 6.55 -2.43 -1.11
C ARG A 86 5.71 -2.42 -2.38
N PHE A 87 5.68 -1.28 -3.05
CA PHE A 87 5.00 -1.08 -4.32
C PHE A 87 6.02 -1.16 -5.44
N HIS A 88 5.78 -2.07 -6.37
CA HIS A 88 6.57 -2.30 -7.55
C HIS A 88 5.88 -1.72 -8.76
N ALA A 89 6.61 -0.92 -9.51
CA ALA A 89 6.15 -0.34 -10.76
C ALA A 89 7.09 -0.70 -11.91
N GLY A 90 6.64 -0.45 -13.14
CA GLY A 90 7.51 -0.49 -14.30
C GLY A 90 8.31 0.80 -14.49
N PRO A 91 9.25 0.83 -15.43
CA PRO A 91 9.92 2.06 -15.85
C PRO A 91 8.93 3.18 -16.15
N PRO A 92 9.25 4.44 -15.80
CA PRO A 92 10.52 4.94 -15.25
C PRO A 92 10.60 4.93 -13.71
N TYR A 93 9.65 4.28 -13.03
CA TYR A 93 9.51 4.43 -11.58
C TYR A 93 10.36 3.44 -10.81
N GLU A 94 10.98 3.93 -9.74
CA GLU A 94 11.58 3.08 -8.71
C GLU A 94 10.51 2.59 -7.74
N ASP A 95 10.79 1.43 -7.15
CA ASP A 95 9.95 0.86 -6.10
C ASP A 95 9.94 1.77 -4.86
N ILE A 96 8.78 1.86 -4.21
CA ILE A 96 8.63 2.59 -2.94
C ILE A 96 8.11 1.66 -1.87
N ALA A 97 8.47 1.90 -0.62
CA ALA A 97 8.03 1.08 0.49
C ALA A 97 7.60 1.93 1.69
N PHE A 98 6.63 1.42 2.45
CA PHE A 98 6.14 2.07 3.66
C PHE A 98 6.06 1.06 4.80
N LYS A 99 6.38 1.50 6.01
CA LYS A 99 6.14 0.73 7.23
C LYS A 99 4.68 0.89 7.64
N ILE A 100 3.98 -0.23 7.83
CA ILE A 100 2.58 -0.29 8.27
C ILE A 100 2.43 -1.23 9.46
N VAL A 101 1.34 -1.10 10.20
CA VAL A 101 0.97 -2.06 11.25
C VAL A 101 0.69 -3.43 10.62
N ASN A 102 1.27 -4.48 11.21
CA ASN A 102 1.10 -5.87 10.81
C ASN A 102 -0.17 -6.45 11.44
N LYS A 103 -1.32 -6.12 10.87
CA LYS A 103 -2.64 -6.66 11.24
C LYS A 103 -3.36 -7.19 10.01
N GLU A 104 -4.31 -8.09 10.22
CA GLU A 104 -5.10 -8.69 9.15
C GLU A 104 -5.99 -7.63 8.46
N TRP A 105 -6.01 -7.62 7.13
CA TRP A 105 -6.79 -6.67 6.34
C TRP A 105 -8.23 -7.15 6.14
N GLU A 106 -9.15 -6.19 6.12
CA GLU A 106 -10.53 -6.38 5.71
C GLU A 106 -10.63 -6.16 4.19
N TYR A 107 -10.87 -7.24 3.44
CA TYR A 107 -10.95 -7.24 1.97
C TYR A 107 -12.36 -6.93 1.43
N SER A 108 -13.35 -6.71 2.31
CA SER A 108 -14.69 -6.34 1.88
C SER A 108 -14.74 -4.93 1.28
N HIS A 109 -15.22 -4.82 0.03
CA HIS A 109 -15.48 -3.53 -0.62
C HIS A 109 -16.50 -2.69 0.17
N LYS A 110 -17.50 -3.33 0.80
CA LYS A 110 -18.47 -2.66 1.69
C LYS A 110 -17.83 -2.04 2.93
N LYS A 111 -16.63 -2.50 3.30
CA LYS A 111 -15.83 -1.99 4.42
C LYS A 111 -14.69 -1.07 3.97
N GLY A 112 -14.71 -0.62 2.71
CA GLY A 112 -13.78 0.38 2.20
C GLY A 112 -12.50 -0.18 1.59
N TYR A 113 -12.41 -1.50 1.39
CA TYR A 113 -11.32 -2.07 0.60
C TYR A 113 -11.37 -1.56 -0.84
N LYS A 114 -10.23 -1.13 -1.36
CA LYS A 114 -10.06 -0.72 -2.77
C LYS A 114 -8.63 -1.05 -3.20
N CYS A 115 -8.48 -1.79 -4.29
CA CYS A 115 -7.20 -2.03 -4.94
C CYS A 115 -7.39 -1.88 -6.45
N THR A 116 -7.18 -0.67 -6.97
CA THR A 116 -7.43 -0.37 -8.40
C THR A 116 -6.34 0.53 -8.96
N PHE A 117 -5.99 0.34 -10.23
CA PHE A 117 -5.08 1.20 -10.97
C PHE A 117 -5.83 1.83 -12.15
N GLU A 118 -6.06 3.14 -12.08
CA GLU A 118 -6.84 3.85 -13.09
C GLU A 118 -6.23 5.23 -13.33
N ARG A 119 -6.19 5.68 -14.59
CA ARG A 119 -5.71 7.01 -14.98
C ARG A 119 -4.31 7.36 -14.42
N GLY A 120 -3.44 6.35 -14.33
CA GLY A 120 -2.09 6.53 -13.79
C GLY A 120 -2.03 6.66 -12.27
N ILE A 121 -3.08 6.28 -11.54
CA ILE A 121 -3.11 6.34 -10.07
C ILE A 121 -3.41 4.96 -9.53
N LEU A 122 -2.52 4.46 -8.66
CA LEU A 122 -2.75 3.26 -7.87
C LEU A 122 -3.42 3.64 -6.56
N HIS A 123 -4.63 3.11 -6.34
CA HIS A 123 -5.35 3.20 -5.08
C HIS A 123 -5.23 1.87 -4.34
N VAL A 124 -4.64 1.89 -3.14
CA VAL A 124 -4.66 0.76 -2.22
C VAL A 124 -5.18 1.23 -0.87
N TYR A 125 -6.45 0.93 -0.61
CA TYR A 125 -7.17 1.27 0.60
C TYR A 125 -7.56 -0.01 1.31
N PHE A 126 -7.28 -0.07 2.60
CA PHE A 126 -7.73 -1.16 3.44
C PHE A 126 -7.93 -0.67 4.87
N ASN A 127 -8.86 -1.32 5.55
CA ASN A 127 -8.99 -1.24 6.99
C ASN A 127 -8.51 -2.57 7.59
N PHE A 128 -8.14 -2.55 8.86
CA PHE A 128 -7.87 -3.77 9.60
C PHE A 128 -9.19 -4.44 10.03
N LYS A 129 -9.18 -5.77 10.09
CA LYS A 129 -10.31 -6.51 10.66
C LYS A 129 -10.51 -6.10 12.11
N ARG A 130 -11.77 -5.88 12.49
CA ARG A 130 -12.17 -5.65 13.88
C ARG A 130 -12.57 -7.00 14.47
N HIS A 131 -11.74 -7.55 15.35
CA HIS A 131 -12.13 -8.73 16.12
C HIS A 131 -13.12 -8.31 17.19
N ARG A 132 -14.39 -8.68 17.01
CA ARG A 132 -15.37 -8.63 18.10
C ARG A 132 -15.19 -9.90 18.92
N TYR A 133 -14.64 -9.76 20.12
CA TYR A 133 -14.66 -10.85 21.08
C TYR A 133 -16.13 -11.19 21.38
N ARG A 134 -16.53 -12.44 21.08
CA ARG A 134 -17.86 -12.96 21.39
C ARG A 134 -17.68 -13.92 22.58
N ARG A 135 -18.34 -13.61 23.69
CA ARG A 135 -18.38 -14.47 24.88
C ARG A 135 -19.25 -15.68 24.64
#